data_AF-A0A0R3RBF5-F1
#
_entry.id   AF-A0A0R3RBF5-F1
#
_cell.length_a   1.000
_cell.length_b   1.000
_cell.length_c   1.000
_cell.angle_alpha   90.00
_cell.angle_beta   90.00
_cell.angle_gamma   90.00
#
_symmetry.space_group_name_H-M   'P 1'
#
loop_
_entity.id
_entity.type
_entity.pdbx_description
1 polymer ?
#
loop_
_entity_poly.entity_id
_entity_poly.type
_entity_poly.pdbx_seq_one_letter_code
_entity_poly.pdbx_strand_id
1 'polypeptide(L)'
;IFVHGSTIHAYLIAIAVVDVDKLRADIDKSNKKFGNFTKISKLSVMEYLCDQNVRRYFLIKLREFGSSKGLSGIEQIRNIHLLEDEFTIEAGLLTPTLKIIRVKLKDKFKDILDEMYREELNLNSTFN
;
A
#
# COMPACT_ATOMS: atom_id res chain seq x y z
N ILE A 1 -0.31 6.15 7.07
CA ILE A 1 0.12 6.07 5.66
C ILE A 1 1.19 7.14 5.38
N PHE A 2 2.25 6.78 4.67
CA PHE A 2 3.29 7.68 4.18
C PHE A 2 3.21 7.76 2.66
N VAL A 3 3.03 8.97 2.13
CA VAL A 3 2.93 9.22 0.68
C VAL A 3 4.23 9.85 0.20
N HIS A 4 4.76 9.33 -0.90
CA HIS A 4 6.00 9.79 -1.51
C HIS A 4 5.77 10.21 -2.97
N GLY A 5 6.32 11.39 -3.30
CA GLY A 5 6.38 11.93 -4.64
C GLY A 5 7.84 12.15 -5.03
N SER A 6 8.16 11.89 -6.29
CA SER A 6 9.50 12.02 -6.87
C SER A 6 9.46 13.08 -7.97
N THR A 7 10.56 13.83 -8.12
CA THR A 7 10.66 14.90 -9.14
C THR A 7 10.72 14.35 -10.56
N ILE A 8 11.05 13.07 -10.73
CA ILE A 8 11.18 12.41 -12.04
C ILE A 8 9.97 11.56 -12.41
N HIS A 9 9.01 11.36 -11.49
CA HIS A 9 7.82 10.56 -11.72
C HIS A 9 6.56 11.42 -11.60
N ALA A 10 5.67 11.35 -12.58
CA ALA A 10 4.43 12.13 -12.62
C ALA A 10 3.30 11.55 -11.74
N TYR A 11 3.62 10.72 -10.75
CA TYR A 11 2.64 10.02 -9.92
C TYR A 11 3.16 9.76 -8.51
N LEU A 12 2.22 9.49 -7.60
CA LEU A 12 2.50 9.25 -6.18
C LEU A 12 2.53 7.75 -5.87
N ILE A 13 3.38 7.37 -4.92
CA ILE A 13 3.42 6.03 -4.33
C ILE A 13 3.26 6.13 -2.81
N ALA A 14 2.89 5.04 -2.14
CA ALA A 14 2.66 5.06 -0.70
C ALA A 14 3.15 3.82 0.04
N ILE A 15 3.52 4.01 1.30
CA ILE A 15 3.74 2.95 2.28
C ILE A 15 2.62 3.05 3.32
N ALA A 16 1.85 1.98 3.49
CA ALA A 16 0.73 1.93 4.43
C ALA A 16 0.93 0.85 5.46
N VAL A 17 0.79 1.22 6.73
CA VAL A 17 0.62 0.26 7.83
C VAL A 17 -0.84 -0.18 7.84
N VAL A 18 -1.08 -1.48 7.91
CA VAL A 18 -2.42 -2.07 7.84
C VAL A 18 -2.66 -3.03 8.99
N ASP A 19 -3.93 -3.11 9.40
CA ASP A 19 -4.41 -4.17 10.26
C ASP A 19 -4.62 -5.43 9.39
N VAL A 20 -3.73 -6.42 9.56
CA VAL A 20 -3.65 -7.61 8.72
C VAL A 20 -4.92 -8.46 8.84
N ASP A 21 -5.47 -8.59 10.05
CA ASP A 21 -6.66 -9.39 10.30
C ASP A 21 -7.90 -8.77 9.64
N LYS A 22 -8.04 -7.45 9.73
CA LYS A 22 -9.12 -6.72 9.04
C LYS A 22 -8.97 -6.81 7.53
N LEU A 23 -7.75 -6.67 7.00
CA LEU A 23 -7.49 -6.78 5.56
C LEU A 23 -7.82 -8.17 5.04
N ARG A 24 -7.40 -9.22 5.74
CA ARG A 24 -7.75 -10.62 5.43
C ARG A 24 -9.25 -10.82 5.41
N ALA A 25 -9.95 -10.39 6.46
CA ALA A 25 -11.39 -10.52 6.55
C ALA A 25 -12.15 -9.76 5.44
N ASP A 26 -11.65 -8.58 5.00
CA ASP A 26 -12.27 -7.80 3.94
C ASP A 26 -12.05 -8.44 2.55
N ILE A 27 -10.84 -8.93 2.28
CA ILE A 27 -10.53 -9.68 1.05
C ILE A 27 -11.36 -10.96 0.98
N ASP A 28 -11.47 -11.71 2.09
CA ASP A 28 -12.21 -12.96 2.14
C ASP A 28 -13.71 -12.77 1.85
N LYS A 29 -14.29 -11.65 2.29
CA LYS A 29 -15.67 -11.26 1.96
C LYS A 29 -15.81 -10.82 0.50
N SER A 30 -14.74 -10.29 -0.09
CA SER A 30 -14.73 -9.74 -1.45
C SER A 30 -14.40 -10.77 -2.55
N ASN A 31 -14.14 -12.02 -2.17
CA ASN A 31 -13.73 -13.18 -3.00
C ASN A 31 -14.51 -13.42 -4.32
N LYS A 32 -15.61 -12.72 -4.60
CA LYS A 32 -16.36 -12.82 -5.86
C LYS A 32 -15.82 -11.96 -7.01
N LYS A 33 -14.90 -11.00 -6.77
CA LYS A 33 -14.44 -10.04 -7.81
C LYS A 33 -12.94 -10.05 -8.13
N PHE A 34 -12.09 -10.62 -7.27
CA PHE A 34 -10.64 -10.37 -7.33
C PHE A 34 -9.75 -11.63 -7.49
N GLY A 35 -10.32 -12.81 -7.78
CA GLY A 35 -9.58 -14.06 -8.00
C GLY A 35 -9.70 -15.09 -6.87
N ASN A 36 -9.09 -16.26 -7.03
CA ASN A 36 -9.09 -17.33 -6.03
C ASN A 36 -8.07 -17.03 -4.90
N PHE A 37 -8.47 -16.28 -3.87
CA PHE A 37 -7.62 -16.00 -2.69
C PHE A 37 -7.47 -17.20 -1.73
N THR A 38 -8.02 -18.37 -2.07
CA THR A 38 -7.99 -19.58 -1.25
C THR A 38 -6.58 -20.11 -0.93
N LYS A 39 -5.56 -19.72 -1.71
CA LYS A 39 -4.15 -19.98 -1.38
C LYS A 39 -3.49 -18.88 -0.54
N ILE A 40 -3.96 -17.63 -0.68
CA ILE A 40 -3.32 -16.44 -0.11
C ILE A 40 -3.57 -16.35 1.41
N SER A 41 -4.73 -16.81 1.89
CA SER A 41 -5.07 -16.79 3.33
C SER A 41 -4.18 -17.69 4.20
N LYS A 42 -3.41 -18.59 3.60
CA LYS A 42 -2.47 -19.50 4.31
C LYS A 42 -1.02 -19.00 4.32
N LEU A 43 -0.73 -17.88 3.68
CA LEU A 43 0.62 -17.31 3.63
C LEU A 43 1.03 -16.73 4.99
N SER A 44 2.34 -16.65 5.23
CA SER A 44 2.85 -15.82 6.33
C SER A 44 2.43 -14.36 6.15
N VAL A 45 2.45 -13.57 7.22
CA VAL A 45 2.03 -12.15 7.14
C VAL A 45 2.88 -11.38 6.14
N MET A 46 4.20 -11.60 6.16
CA MET A 46 5.15 -10.97 5.23
C MET A 46 4.83 -11.31 3.77
N GLU A 47 4.63 -12.59 3.47
CA GLU A 47 4.27 -13.03 2.10
C GLU A 47 2.92 -12.48 1.68
N TYR A 48 1.94 -12.46 2.59
CA TYR A 48 0.60 -11.93 2.35
C TYR A 48 0.62 -10.45 1.99
N LEU A 49 1.39 -9.63 2.72
CA LEU A 49 1.48 -8.17 2.48
C LEU A 49 2.31 -7.83 1.23
N CYS A 50 3.23 -8.71 0.83
CA CYS A 50 4.00 -8.59 -0.41
C CYS A 50 3.23 -9.08 -1.64
N ASP A 51 2.19 -9.89 -1.48
CA ASP A 51 1.41 -10.43 -2.61
C ASP A 51 0.77 -9.32 -3.46
N GLN A 52 0.94 -9.42 -4.77
CA GLN A 52 0.52 -8.40 -5.71
C GLN A 52 -1.01 -8.24 -5.73
N ASN A 53 -1.79 -9.30 -5.51
CA ASN A 53 -3.24 -9.23 -5.49
C ASN A 53 -3.74 -8.56 -4.21
N VAL A 54 -3.09 -8.81 -3.06
CA VAL A 54 -3.40 -8.13 -1.79
C VAL A 54 -3.10 -6.64 -1.90
N ARG A 55 -1.89 -6.27 -2.36
CA ARG A 55 -1.51 -4.87 -2.60
C ARG A 55 -2.45 -4.17 -3.57
N ARG A 56 -2.81 -4.85 -4.67
CA ARG A 56 -3.75 -4.35 -5.68
C ARG A 56 -5.15 -4.14 -5.09
N TYR A 57 -5.66 -5.09 -4.33
CA TYR A 57 -6.97 -4.98 -3.68
C TYR A 57 -7.02 -3.73 -2.79
N PHE A 58 -6.02 -3.57 -1.92
CA PHE A 58 -5.91 -2.41 -1.06
C PHE A 58 -5.82 -1.10 -1.86
N LEU A 59 -5.01 -1.09 -2.93
CA LEU A 59 -4.86 0.07 -3.79
C LEU A 59 -6.18 0.48 -4.46
N ILE A 60 -6.97 -0.49 -4.92
CA ILE A 60 -8.28 -0.22 -5.53
C ILE A 60 -9.22 0.41 -4.52
N LYS A 61 -9.32 -0.16 -3.31
CA LYS A 61 -10.11 0.42 -2.22
C LYS A 61 -9.67 1.83 -1.86
N LEU A 62 -8.36 2.05 -1.79
CA LEU A 62 -7.79 3.37 -1.51
C LEU A 62 -8.16 4.39 -2.61
N ARG A 63 -8.08 3.98 -3.88
CA ARG A 63 -8.44 4.86 -5.02
C ARG A 63 -9.93 5.13 -5.10
N GLU A 64 -10.77 4.13 -4.86
CA GLU A 64 -12.24 4.29 -4.75
C GLU A 64 -12.57 5.31 -3.66
N PHE A 65 -11.96 5.18 -2.48
CA PHE A 65 -12.13 6.14 -1.39
C PHE A 65 -11.68 7.54 -1.79
N GLY A 66 -10.47 7.69 -2.36
CA GLY A 66 -9.97 8.98 -2.81
C GLY A 66 -10.88 9.64 -3.85
N SER A 67 -11.38 8.88 -4.82
CA SER A 67 -12.29 9.38 -5.86
C SER A 67 -13.61 9.84 -5.25
N SER A 68 -14.14 9.10 -4.26
CA SER A 68 -15.34 9.52 -3.52
C SER A 68 -15.15 10.82 -2.72
N LYS A 69 -13.90 11.21 -2.44
CA LYS A 69 -13.50 12.46 -1.80
C LYS A 69 -13.07 13.55 -2.78
N GLY A 70 -13.20 13.30 -4.09
CA GLY A 70 -12.86 14.27 -5.13
C GLY A 70 -11.39 14.33 -5.51
N LEU A 71 -10.56 13.38 -5.07
CA LEU A 71 -9.15 13.33 -5.49
C LEU A 71 -9.04 12.99 -6.98
N SER A 72 -8.33 13.83 -7.71
CA SER A 72 -8.07 13.66 -9.14
C SER A 72 -7.05 12.55 -9.41
N GLY A 73 -6.97 12.07 -10.65
CA GLY A 73 -6.09 10.96 -11.02
C GLY A 73 -4.60 11.18 -10.69
N ILE A 74 -4.13 12.43 -10.67
CA ILE A 74 -2.75 12.78 -10.35
C ILE A 74 -2.45 12.81 -8.84
N GLU A 75 -3.50 12.98 -8.01
CA GLU A 75 -3.40 12.94 -6.54
C GLU A 75 -3.54 11.51 -6.00
N GLN A 76 -3.93 10.57 -6.86
CA GLN A 76 -4.15 9.18 -6.50
C GLN A 76 -2.84 8.40 -6.49
N ILE A 77 -2.74 7.50 -5.51
CA ILE A 77 -1.59 6.59 -5.40
C ILE A 77 -1.62 5.59 -6.56
N ARG A 78 -0.46 5.36 -7.19
CA ARG A 78 -0.29 4.40 -8.30
C ARG A 78 0.30 3.07 -7.86
N ASN A 79 1.11 3.05 -6.81
CA ASN A 79 1.67 1.83 -6.23
C ASN A 79 1.71 1.95 -4.70
N ILE A 80 1.49 0.84 -3.99
CA ILE A 80 1.46 0.77 -2.54
C ILE A 80 2.29 -0.40 -1.99
N HIS A 81 3.04 -0.16 -0.93
CA HIS A 81 3.70 -1.18 -0.11
C HIS A 81 2.99 -1.25 1.25
N LEU A 82 2.76 -2.47 1.74
CA LEU A 82 1.99 -2.71 2.97
C LEU A 82 2.92 -3.22 4.08
N LEU A 83 2.70 -2.71 5.28
CA LEU A 83 3.43 -3.08 6.50
C LEU A 83 2.44 -3.50 7.59
N GLU A 84 2.84 -4.45 8.41
CA GLU A 84 2.16 -4.76 9.67
C GLU A 84 2.65 -3.83 10.78
N ASP A 85 3.98 -3.63 10.87
CA ASP A 85 4.59 -2.84 11.92
C ASP A 85 4.29 -1.34 11.79
N GLU A 86 3.86 -0.75 12.91
CA GLU A 86 3.63 0.68 13.01
C GLU A 86 4.93 1.49 12.93
N PHE A 87 4.80 2.76 12.51
CA PHE A 87 5.88 3.71 12.68
C PHE A 87 5.97 4.10 14.15
N THR A 88 7.16 4.03 14.74
CA THR A 88 7.35 4.27 16.18
C THR A 88 8.20 5.52 16.45
N ILE A 89 8.05 6.08 17.65
CA ILE A 89 8.88 7.20 18.13
C ILE A 89 10.29 6.69 18.43
N GLU A 90 10.41 5.48 18.99
CA GLU A 90 11.64 4.82 19.39
C GLU A 90 12.55 4.55 18.19
N ALA A 91 11.98 4.16 17.05
CA ALA A 91 12.73 4.02 15.80
C ALA A 91 13.04 5.37 15.12
N GLY A 92 12.63 6.50 15.71
CA GLY A 92 12.82 7.84 15.15
C GLY A 92 12.02 8.10 13.87
N LEU A 93 10.93 7.36 13.64
CA LEU A 93 10.09 7.49 12.46
C LEU A 93 8.91 8.46 12.68
N LEU A 94 8.54 8.67 13.94
CA LEU A 94 7.54 9.64 14.37
C LEU A 94 8.17 10.72 15.27
N THR A 95 7.60 11.92 15.25
CA THR A 95 7.80 12.93 16.29
C THR A 95 7.12 12.49 17.58
N PRO A 96 7.45 13.10 18.74
CA PRO A 96 6.70 12.86 19.98
C PRO A 96 5.19 13.16 19.86
N THR A 97 4.81 14.01 18.90
CA THR A 97 3.42 14.32 18.55
C THR A 97 2.80 13.40 17.49
N LEU A 98 3.40 12.22 17.28
CA LEU A 98 2.95 11.18 16.34
C LEU A 98 2.91 11.62 14.86
N LYS A 99 3.63 12.69 14.51
CA LYS A 99 3.77 13.10 13.10
C LYS A 99 4.91 12.33 12.46
N ILE A 100 4.68 11.84 11.24
CA ILE A 100 5.70 11.17 10.43
C ILE A 100 6.91 12.09 10.17
N ILE A 101 8.12 11.55 10.38
CA ILE A 101 9.39 12.18 9.99
C ILE A 101 9.73 11.71 8.57
N ARG A 102 9.30 12.50 7.57
CA ARG A 102 9.38 12.14 6.14
C ARG A 102 10.78 11.76 5.66
N VAL A 103 11.81 12.49 6.09
CA VAL A 103 13.20 12.22 5.68
C VAL A 103 13.65 10.85 6.17
N LYS A 104 13.35 10.51 7.43
CA LYS A 104 13.71 9.20 8.02
C LYS A 104 13.00 8.04 7.36
N LEU A 105 11.70 8.17 7.06
CA LEU A 105 10.98 7.14 6.30
C LEU A 105 11.50 7.02 4.87
N LYS A 106 11.78 8.13 4.19
CA LYS A 106 12.38 8.11 2.84
C LYS A 106 13.71 7.35 2.84
N ASP A 107 14.57 7.63 3.81
CA ASP A 107 15.88 6.96 3.90
C ASP A 107 15.74 5.48 4.26
N LYS A 108 14.89 5.15 5.25
CA LYS A 108 14.63 3.76 5.67
C LYS A 108 14.07 2.90 4.55
N PHE A 109 13.16 3.44 3.76
CA PHE A 109 12.44 2.71 2.71
C PHE A 109 12.93 3.03 1.30
N LYS A 110 14.11 3.63 1.14
CA LYS A 110 14.61 4.14 -0.14
C LYS A 110 14.55 3.08 -1.24
N ASP A 111 15.07 1.88 -0.99
CA ASP A 111 15.14 0.84 -2.02
C ASP A 111 13.76 0.30 -2.39
N ILE A 112 12.84 0.23 -1.41
CA ILE A 112 11.43 -0.13 -1.64
C ILE A 112 10.74 0.94 -2.49
N LEU A 113 10.93 2.23 -2.18
CA LEU A 113 10.36 3.33 -2.96
C LEU A 113 10.88 3.34 -4.39
N ASP A 114 12.19 3.13 -4.57
CA ASP A 114 12.82 3.05 -5.88
C ASP A 114 12.29 1.88 -6.70
N GLU A 115 12.08 0.71 -6.07
CA GLU A 115 11.46 -0.45 -6.72
C GLU A 115 10.00 -0.20 -7.09
N MET A 116 9.22 0.40 -6.20
CA MET A 116 7.82 0.74 -6.45
C MET A 116 7.62 1.70 -7.64
N TYR A 117 8.59 2.56 -7.93
CA TYR A 117 8.57 3.43 -9.12
C TYR A 117 8.91 2.69 -10.42
N ARG A 118 9.58 1.53 -10.33
CA ARG A 118 9.85 0.64 -11.48
C ARG A 118 8.76 -0.40 -11.69
N GLU A 119 8.07 -0.78 -10.61
CA GLU A 119 7.01 -1.76 -10.60
C GLU A 119 5.65 -1.14 -10.96
N GLU A 120 4.95 -1.73 -11.93
CA GLU A 120 3.58 -1.36 -12.25
C GLU A 120 2.57 -2.34 -11.64
N LEU A 121 1.72 -1.84 -10.74
CA LEU A 121 0.52 -2.56 -10.32
C LEU A 121 -0.57 -2.35 -11.37
N ASN A 122 -0.71 -3.31 -12.29
CA ASN A 122 -1.79 -3.31 -13.25
C ASN A 122 -3.13 -3.33 -12.52
N LEU A 123 -3.94 -2.28 -12.70
CA LEU A 123 -5.26 -2.14 -12.08
C LEU A 123 -6.42 -2.59 -12.98
N ASN A 124 -6.14 -2.79 -14.28
CA ASN A 124 -7.14 -3.03 -15.32
C ASN A 124 -7.27 -4.49 -15.78
N SER A 125 -6.40 -5.40 -15.32
CA SER A 125 -6.49 -6.80 -15.74
C SER A 125 -7.63 -7.48 -14.99
N THR A 126 -8.69 -7.86 -15.71
CA THR A 126 -9.59 -8.93 -15.27
C THR A 126 -8.73 -10.17 -15.01
N PHE A 127 -8.90 -10.77 -13.85
CA PHE A 127 -8.11 -11.91 -13.40
C PHE A 127 -8.38 -13.10 -14.34
N ASN A 128 -7.34 -13.57 -15.06
CA ASN A 128 -7.36 -14.86 -15.76
C ASN A 128 -6.96 -15.98 -14.81
#